data_AF-A0A0G9LG64-F1
#
_entry.id   AF-A0A0G9LG64-F1
#
_cell.length_a   1.000
_cell.length_b   1.000
_cell.length_c   1.000
_cell.angle_alpha   90.00
_cell.angle_beta   90.00
_cell.angle_gamma   90.00
#
_symmetry.space_group_name_H-M   'P 1'
#
loop_
_entity.id
_entity.type
_entity.pdbx_description
1 polymer ?
#
loop_
_entity_poly.entity_id
_entity_poly.type
_entity_poly.pdbx_seq_one_letter_code
_entity_poly.pdbx_strand_id
1 'polypeptide(L)'
;MSSTNNLDKTAIVINVLCTHLGIDASDINKKLKKRENKYMFLLLLKNYKCLDREKVKEMLEIISDKSINYNINKAQEKILVNKEFREMYFKIEEGLNKII
;
A
#
# COMPACT_ATOMS: atom_id res chain seq x y z
N MET A 1 18.73 2.33 -15.78
CA MET A 1 18.58 3.40 -14.75
C MET A 1 17.13 3.50 -14.28
N SER A 2 16.54 2.42 -13.76
CA SER A 2 15.11 2.35 -13.38
C SER A 2 14.86 2.02 -11.91
N SER A 3 15.90 1.70 -11.13
CA SER A 3 15.74 1.14 -9.79
C SER A 3 15.68 2.18 -8.66
N THR A 4 16.26 3.36 -8.84
CA THR A 4 16.26 4.44 -7.82
C THR A 4 14.90 5.11 -7.68
N ASN A 5 14.24 5.46 -8.80
CA ASN A 5 12.94 6.14 -8.78
C ASN A 5 11.81 5.34 -8.11
N ASN A 6 11.86 4.00 -8.12
CA ASN A 6 10.83 3.16 -7.51
C ASN A 6 11.03 3.01 -6.00
N LEU A 7 12.28 2.91 -5.53
CA LEU A 7 12.59 2.84 -4.09
C LEU A 7 12.10 4.09 -3.36
N ASP A 8 12.27 5.26 -3.96
CA ASP A 8 11.82 6.53 -3.40
C ASP A 8 10.29 6.56 -3.24
N LYS A 9 9.55 6.14 -4.28
CA LYS A 9 8.07 6.10 -4.25
C LYS A 9 7.54 5.10 -3.23
N THR A 10 8.11 3.90 -3.14
CA THR A 10 7.69 2.91 -2.15
C THR A 10 7.91 3.44 -0.72
N ALA A 11 9.05 4.10 -0.46
CA ALA A 11 9.34 4.69 0.84
C ALA A 11 8.36 5.82 1.18
N ILE A 12 8.04 6.70 0.22
CA ILE A 12 7.04 7.77 0.39
C ILE A 12 5.67 7.17 0.74
N VAL A 13 5.21 6.15 0.00
CA VAL A 13 3.93 5.48 0.29
C VAL A 13 3.91 4.90 1.70
N ILE A 14 5.00 4.23 2.13
CA ILE A 14 5.11 3.69 3.49
C ILE A 14 5.01 4.81 4.52
N ASN A 15 5.75 5.90 4.35
CA ASN A 15 5.79 7.00 5.32
C ASN A 15 4.45 7.73 5.45
N VAL A 16 3.76 7.98 4.33
CA VAL A 16 2.42 8.59 4.37
C VAL A 16 1.42 7.64 5.04
N LEU A 17 1.47 6.34 4.73
CA LEU A 17 0.60 5.36 5.38
C LEU A 17 0.89 5.26 6.90
N CYS A 18 2.15 5.28 7.32
CA CYS A 18 2.53 5.29 8.73
C CYS A 18 2.00 6.53 9.46
N THR A 19 2.17 7.71 8.84
CA THR A 19 1.63 8.98 9.35
C THR A 19 0.12 8.91 9.51
N HIS A 20 -0.58 8.35 8.53
CA HIS A 20 -2.03 8.19 8.58
C HIS A 20 -2.48 7.20 9.66
N LEU A 21 -1.72 6.14 9.90
CA LEU A 21 -2.00 5.12 10.93
C LEU A 21 -1.54 5.52 12.34
N GLY A 22 -0.81 6.64 12.48
CA GLY A 22 -0.24 7.09 13.75
C GLY A 22 0.81 6.12 14.30
N ILE A 23 1.67 5.59 13.44
CA ILE A 23 2.70 4.60 13.80
C ILE A 23 4.08 4.99 13.27
N ASP A 24 5.12 4.43 13.88
CA ASP A 24 6.47 4.44 13.32
C ASP A 24 6.63 3.43 12.18
N ALA A 25 7.54 3.73 11.25
CA ALA A 25 7.85 2.86 10.11
C ALA A 25 8.34 1.48 10.55
N SER A 26 8.96 1.34 11.73
CA SER A 26 9.39 0.06 12.29
C SER A 26 8.23 -0.89 12.61
N ASP A 27 7.01 -0.38 12.81
CA ASP A 27 5.83 -1.18 13.13
C ASP A 27 4.93 -1.45 11.93
N ILE A 28 5.27 -0.94 10.73
CA ILE A 28 4.41 -1.03 9.56
C ILE A 28 4.08 -2.49 9.20
N ASN A 29 5.08 -3.39 9.21
CA ASN A 29 4.88 -4.80 8.87
C ASN A 29 3.84 -5.46 9.78
N LYS A 30 3.86 -5.15 11.09
CA LYS A 30 2.86 -5.67 12.06
C LYS A 30 1.46 -5.14 11.72
N LYS A 31 1.34 -3.85 11.38
CA LYS A 31 0.04 -3.24 11.04
C LYS A 31 -0.49 -3.72 9.69
N LEU A 32 0.38 -4.02 8.74
CA LEU A 32 0.02 -4.57 7.43
C LEU A 32 -0.51 -6.02 7.50
N LYS A 33 -0.32 -6.74 8.62
CA LYS A 33 -1.00 -8.03 8.84
C LYS A 33 -2.52 -7.89 8.90
N LYS A 34 -3.05 -6.71 9.28
CA LYS A 34 -4.49 -6.42 9.22
C LYS A 34 -4.93 -6.33 7.76
N ARG A 35 -6.01 -7.06 7.43
CA ARG A 35 -6.52 -7.20 6.06
C ARG A 35 -6.76 -5.86 5.36
N GLU A 36 -7.35 -4.88 6.04
CA GLU A 36 -7.67 -3.59 5.41
C GLU A 36 -6.42 -2.75 5.13
N ASN A 37 -5.47 -2.72 6.08
CA ASN A 37 -4.19 -2.05 5.88
C ASN A 37 -3.39 -2.69 4.74
N LYS A 38 -3.42 -4.03 4.64
CA LYS A 38 -2.83 -4.77 3.52
C LYS A 38 -3.42 -4.37 2.18
N TYR A 39 -4.74 -4.30 2.09
CA TYR A 39 -5.44 -3.90 0.87
C TYR A 39 -5.10 -2.47 0.48
N MET A 40 -5.12 -1.55 1.46
CA MET A 40 -4.77 -0.15 1.28
C MET A 40 -3.34 -0.03 0.71
N PHE A 41 -2.38 -0.66 1.36
CA PHE A 41 -0.98 -0.62 0.98
C PHE A 41 -0.73 -1.16 -0.43
N LEU A 42 -1.24 -2.36 -0.74
CA LEU A 42 -1.06 -2.97 -2.06
C LEU A 42 -1.71 -2.15 -3.19
N LEU A 43 -2.87 -1.54 -2.92
CA LEU A 43 -3.56 -0.72 -3.91
C LEU A 43 -2.81 0.59 -4.18
N LEU A 44 -2.26 1.23 -3.13
CA LEU A 44 -1.41 2.42 -3.28
C LEU A 44 -0.16 2.09 -4.09
N LEU A 45 0.59 1.04 -3.72
CA LEU A 45 1.79 0.65 -4.47
C LEU A 45 1.50 0.38 -5.95
N LYS A 46 0.39 -0.29 -6.27
CA LYS A 46 -0.04 -0.53 -7.65
C LYS A 46 -0.32 0.78 -8.38
N ASN A 47 -1.13 1.67 -7.81
CA ASN A 47 -1.62 2.86 -8.50
C ASN A 47 -0.51 3.90 -8.70
N TYR A 48 0.46 3.97 -7.78
CA TYR A 48 1.66 4.80 -7.92
C TYR A 48 2.80 4.13 -8.71
N LYS A 49 2.54 2.95 -9.30
CA LYS A 49 3.48 2.17 -10.13
C LYS A 49 4.79 1.83 -9.41
N CYS A 50 4.75 1.66 -8.09
CA CYS A 50 5.91 1.35 -7.23
C CYS A 50 5.75 0.01 -6.51
N LEU A 51 4.94 -0.90 -7.06
CA LEU A 51 4.76 -2.26 -6.55
C LEU A 51 5.99 -3.12 -6.85
N ASP A 52 6.87 -3.26 -5.86
CA ASP A 52 7.92 -4.26 -5.83
C ASP A 52 7.37 -5.56 -5.22
N ARG A 53 7.26 -6.61 -6.04
CA ARG A 53 6.64 -7.87 -5.63
C ARG A 53 7.49 -8.64 -4.62
N GLU A 54 8.81 -8.62 -4.75
CA GLU A 54 9.69 -9.37 -3.84
C GLU A 54 9.70 -8.72 -2.45
N LYS A 55 9.83 -7.40 -2.41
CA LYS A 55 9.74 -6.64 -1.15
C LYS A 55 8.38 -6.80 -0.48
N VAL A 56 7.30 -6.81 -1.26
CA VAL A 56 5.94 -7.02 -0.74
C VAL A 56 5.77 -8.43 -0.17
N LYS A 57 6.32 -9.47 -0.82
CA LYS A 57 6.28 -10.85 -0.28
C LYS A 57 6.96 -10.91 1.07
N GLU A 58 8.12 -10.26 1.21
CA GLU A 58 8.86 -10.17 2.47
C GLU A 58 8.06 -9.43 3.55
N MET A 59 7.60 -8.20 3.26
CA MET A 59 6.90 -7.36 4.25
C MET A 59 5.54 -7.92 4.70
N LEU A 60 4.81 -8.60 3.80
CA LEU A 60 3.47 -9.11 4.05
C LEU A 60 3.42 -10.61 4.36
N GLU A 61 4.57 -11.30 4.35
CA GLU A 61 4.66 -12.75 4.49
C GLU A 61 3.76 -13.47 3.44
N ILE A 62 3.72 -12.95 2.20
CA ILE A 62 2.91 -13.50 1.11
C ILE A 62 3.71 -14.49 0.28
N ILE A 63 3.07 -15.63 -0.03
CA ILE A 63 3.71 -16.76 -0.70
C ILE A 63 3.84 -16.58 -2.23
N SER A 64 2.97 -15.80 -2.89
CA SER A 64 2.95 -15.74 -4.36
C SER A 64 2.40 -14.44 -4.96
N ASP A 65 2.79 -14.18 -6.21
CA ASP A 65 2.26 -13.07 -7.03
C ASP A 65 0.76 -13.18 -7.28
N LYS A 66 0.25 -14.41 -7.39
CA LYS A 66 -1.19 -14.68 -7.49
C LYS A 66 -1.92 -14.18 -6.26
N SER A 67 -1.37 -14.39 -5.07
CA SER A 67 -1.92 -13.85 -3.82
C SER A 67 -1.89 -12.32 -3.83
N ILE A 68 -0.78 -11.69 -4.24
CA ILE A 68 -0.70 -10.21 -4.37
C ILE A 68 -1.83 -9.69 -5.28
N ASN A 69 -1.99 -10.26 -6.48
CA ASN A 69 -3.02 -9.84 -7.43
C ASN A 69 -4.44 -10.05 -6.88
N TYR A 70 -4.69 -11.17 -6.19
CA TYR A 70 -5.96 -11.41 -5.52
C TYR A 70 -6.28 -10.32 -4.47
N ASN A 71 -5.32 -9.99 -3.60
CA ASN A 71 -5.51 -8.96 -2.56
C ASN A 71 -5.72 -7.57 -3.18
N ILE A 72 -5.04 -7.25 -4.29
CA ILE A 72 -5.27 -6.02 -5.06
C ILE A 72 -6.69 -5.98 -5.61
N ASN A 73 -7.15 -7.06 -6.25
CA ASN A 73 -8.51 -7.12 -6.80
C ASN A 73 -9.55 -6.94 -5.68
N LYS A 74 -9.31 -7.56 -4.50
CA LYS A 74 -10.16 -7.35 -3.31
C LYS A 74 -10.12 -5.91 -2.79
N ALA A 75 -8.98 -5.24 -2.84
CA ALA A 75 -8.90 -3.83 -2.51
C ALA A 75 -9.74 -2.97 -3.47
N GLN A 76 -9.66 -3.25 -4.78
CA GLN A 76 -10.45 -2.55 -5.80
C GLN A 76 -11.96 -2.79 -5.64
N GLU A 77 -12.40 -4.01 -5.38
CA GLU A 77 -13.79 -4.31 -5.02
C GLU A 77 -14.23 -3.48 -3.80
N LYS A 78 -13.38 -3.41 -2.77
CA LYS A 78 -13.68 -2.70 -1.52
C LYS A 78 -13.80 -1.19 -1.70
N ILE A 79 -13.03 -0.58 -2.61
CA ILE A 79 -13.24 0.83 -3.02
C ILE A 79 -14.69 1.06 -3.49
N LEU A 80 -15.29 0.12 -4.22
CA LEU A 80 -16.63 0.29 -4.76
C LEU A 80 -17.71 0.15 -3.67
N VAL A 81 -17.57 -0.86 -2.80
CA VAL A 81 -18.66 -1.26 -1.90
C VAL A 81 -18.53 -0.72 -0.47
N ASN A 82 -17.36 -0.24 -0.05
CA ASN A 82 -17.13 0.21 1.32
C ASN A 82 -16.72 1.70 1.34
N LYS A 83 -17.64 2.54 1.84
CA LYS A 83 -17.48 4.00 1.88
C LYS A 83 -16.28 4.43 2.74
N GLU A 84 -16.15 3.90 3.95
CA GLU A 84 -15.07 4.26 4.88
C GLU A 84 -13.69 3.94 4.29
N PHE A 85 -13.53 2.74 3.71
CA PHE A 85 -12.31 2.32 3.05
C PHE A 85 -11.98 3.23 1.86
N ARG A 86 -12.99 3.57 1.05
CA ARG A 86 -12.82 4.46 -0.11
C ARG A 86 -12.41 5.88 0.31
N GLU A 87 -13.05 6.44 1.32
CA GLU A 87 -12.72 7.78 1.82
C GLU A 87 -11.32 7.82 2.43
N MET A 88 -10.94 6.78 3.18
CA MET A 88 -9.59 6.63 3.72
C MET A 88 -8.55 6.53 2.61
N TYR A 89 -8.82 5.74 1.57
CA TYR A 89 -7.95 5.62 0.40
C TYR A 89 -7.71 6.97 -0.27
N PHE A 90 -8.78 7.70 -0.60
CA PHE A 90 -8.66 8.99 -1.29
C PHE A 90 -8.01 10.07 -0.42
N LYS A 91 -8.22 10.04 0.90
CA LYS A 91 -7.51 10.95 1.82
C LYS A 91 -6.00 10.70 1.79
N ILE A 92 -5.57 9.44 1.77
CA ILE A 92 -4.15 9.09 1.67
C ILE A 92 -3.61 9.46 0.28
N GLU A 93 -4.38 9.19 -0.77
CA GLU A 93 -4.03 9.53 -2.16
C GLU A 93 -3.84 11.03 -2.36
N GLU A 94 -4.70 11.86 -1.77
CA GLU A 94 -4.56 13.32 -1.82
C GLU A 94 -3.25 13.78 -1.18
N GLY A 95 -2.82 13.15 -0.08
CA GLY A 95 -1.53 13.43 0.55
C GLY A 95 -0.35 13.02 -0.34
N LEU A 96 -0.45 11.87 -1.00
CA LEU A 96 0.60 11.36 -1.89
C LEU A 96 0.74 12.17 -3.18
N ASN A 97 -0.36 12.62 -3.79
CA ASN A 97 -0.37 13.46 -4.99
C ASN A 97 0.29 14.84 -4.77
N LYS A 98 0.48 15.27 -3.51
CA LYS A 98 1.22 16.49 -3.17
C LYS A 98 2.74 16.27 -3.13
N ILE A 99 3.20 15.02 -3.21
CA ILE A 99 4.60 14.61 -3.02
C ILE A 99 5.18 13.94 -4.28
N ILE A 100 4.42 13.02 -4.90
CA ILE A 100 4.85 12.18 -6.04
C ILE A 100 4.38 12.78 -7.36
#